data_AF-H1PW19-F1
#
_entry.id   AF-H1PW19-F1
#
_cell.length_a   1.000
_cell.length_b   1.000
_cell.length_c   1.000
_cell.angle_alpha   90.00
_cell.angle_beta   90.00
_cell.angle_gamma   90.00
#
_symmetry.space_group_name_H-M   'P 1'
#
loop_
_entity.id
_entity.type
_entity.pdbx_description
1 polymer ?
#
loop_
_entity_poly.entity_id
_entity_poly.type
_entity_poly.pdbx_seq_one_letter_code
_entity_poly.pdbx_strand_id
1 'polypeptide(L)'
;MVDIVASEDKEEAILQDTFNKIRDFSHNRFYTLNEIKKFLKDNSFIEAKIQTWKTEREFYNWISLSNFKDPNNLLFNIMRGFALNNIDIGANLRLENNEIRFDQKMVLIKVTNIK
;
A
#
# COMPACT_ATOMS: atom_id res chain seq x y z
N MET A 1 8.64 -4.12 -13.42
CA MET A 1 7.96 -4.55 -12.17
C MET A 1 6.88 -3.55 -11.83
N VAL A 2 5.69 -4.02 -11.45
CA VAL A 2 4.64 -3.17 -10.85
C VAL A 2 4.49 -3.59 -9.39
N ASP A 3 4.43 -2.62 -8.49
CA ASP A 3 4.26 -2.88 -7.05
C ASP A 3 3.49 -1.75 -6.36
N ILE A 4 3.14 -1.95 -5.09
CA ILE A 4 2.60 -0.93 -4.19
C ILE A 4 3.76 -0.26 -3.45
N VAL A 5 3.65 1.05 -3.26
CA VAL A 5 4.62 1.86 -2.52
C VAL A 5 4.03 2.21 -1.16
N ALA A 6 4.87 2.11 -0.12
CA ALA A 6 4.53 2.58 1.20
C ALA A 6 4.49 4.12 1.29
N SER A 7 3.88 4.65 2.36
CA SER A 7 4.09 6.04 2.76
C SER A 7 5.58 6.34 3.02
N GLU A 8 6.00 7.59 2.82
CA GLU A 8 7.31 8.04 3.27
C GLU A 8 7.29 8.43 4.76
N ASP A 9 6.10 8.60 5.35
CA ASP A 9 5.95 8.66 6.80
C ASP A 9 6.08 7.26 7.39
N LYS A 10 6.94 7.13 8.39
CA LYS A 10 7.31 5.84 8.98
C LYS A 10 6.14 5.17 9.69
N GLU A 11 5.35 5.93 10.44
CA GLU A 11 4.26 5.36 11.23
C GLU A 11 3.11 4.94 10.32
N GLU A 12 2.82 5.76 9.29
CA GLU A 12 1.88 5.39 8.24
C GLU A 12 2.31 4.13 7.47
N ALA A 13 3.60 4.00 7.13
CA ALA A 13 4.13 2.82 6.45
C ALA A 13 4.00 1.55 7.32
N ILE A 14 4.27 1.65 8.63
CA ILE A 14 4.07 0.54 9.58
C ILE A 14 2.60 0.13 9.63
N LEU A 15 1.68 1.08 9.69
CA LEU A 15 0.24 0.80 9.67
C LEU A 15 -0.15 0.13 8.36
N GLN A 16 0.28 0.67 7.22
CA GLN A 16 0.00 0.10 5.89
C GLN A 16 0.44 -1.37 5.82
N ASP A 17 1.67 -1.67 6.23
CA ASP A 17 2.18 -3.03 6.26
C ASP A 17 1.41 -3.93 7.23
N THR A 18 1.03 -3.43 8.39
CA THR A 18 0.26 -4.17 9.40
C THR A 18 -1.12 -4.56 8.86
N PHE A 19 -1.86 -3.62 8.26
CA PHE A 19 -3.16 -3.90 7.66
C PHE A 19 -3.06 -4.92 6.53
N ASN A 20 -2.02 -4.83 5.69
CA ASN A 20 -1.78 -5.80 4.62
C ASN A 20 -1.36 -7.18 5.15
N LYS A 21 -0.59 -7.24 6.25
CA LYS A 21 -0.20 -8.48 6.92
C LYS A 21 -1.39 -9.22 7.55
N ILE A 22 -2.33 -8.47 8.13
CA ILE A 22 -3.57 -9.04 8.68
C ILE A 22 -4.43 -9.63 7.55
N ARG A 23 -4.58 -8.89 6.44
CA ARG A 23 -5.33 -9.32 5.26
C ARG A 23 -4.65 -10.47 4.50
N ASP A 24 -3.33 -10.54 4.52
CA ASP A 24 -2.56 -11.55 3.80
C ASP A 24 -1.28 -11.84 4.57
N PHE A 25 -1.23 -12.99 5.24
CA PHE A 25 -0.07 -13.39 6.04
C PHE A 25 1.20 -13.61 5.20
N SER A 26 1.09 -13.75 3.87
CA SER A 26 2.25 -13.81 2.97
C SER A 26 2.88 -12.44 2.71
N HIS A 27 2.19 -11.34 3.05
CA HIS A 27 2.72 -9.99 2.94
C HIS A 27 4.03 -9.86 3.73
N ASN A 28 5.06 -9.29 3.12
CA ASN A 28 6.35 -9.05 3.78
C ASN A 28 6.46 -7.59 4.21
N ARG A 29 6.63 -6.70 3.23
CA ARG A 29 6.58 -5.25 3.39
C ARG A 29 6.44 -4.57 2.04
N PHE A 30 5.87 -3.37 2.02
CA PHE A 30 6.05 -2.46 0.90
C PHE A 30 7.29 -1.60 1.10
N TYR A 31 7.96 -1.25 0.00
CA TYR A 31 9.07 -0.30 0.03
C TYR A 31 8.57 1.11 -0.19
N THR A 32 9.23 2.11 0.41
CA THR A 32 9.00 3.51 0.04
C THR A 32 9.59 3.80 -1.34
N LEU A 33 9.17 4.91 -1.96
CA LEU A 33 9.71 5.29 -3.27
C LEU A 33 11.20 5.64 -3.15
N ASN A 34 11.59 6.24 -2.03
CA ASN A 34 12.99 6.56 -1.76
C ASN A 34 13.85 5.31 -1.54
N GLU A 35 13.35 4.30 -0.83
CA GLU A 35 14.05 3.01 -0.70
C GLU A 35 14.26 2.34 -2.07
N ILE A 36 13.23 2.33 -2.91
CA ILE A 36 13.31 1.79 -4.27
C ILE A 36 14.37 2.55 -5.10
N LYS A 37 14.31 3.88 -5.11
CA LYS A 37 15.28 4.71 -5.84
C LYS A 37 16.71 4.48 -5.34
N LYS A 38 16.88 4.39 -4.03
CA LYS A 38 18.16 4.10 -3.39
C LYS A 38 18.67 2.72 -3.82
N PHE A 39 17.83 1.69 -3.76
CA PHE A 39 18.18 0.34 -4.19
C PHE A 39 18.64 0.30 -5.66
N LEU A 40 17.92 0.99 -6.55
CA LEU A 40 18.27 1.05 -7.98
C LEU A 40 19.64 1.71 -8.19
N LYS A 41 19.88 2.82 -7.49
CA LYS A 41 21.16 3.54 -7.54
C LYS A 41 22.32 2.69 -7.00
N ASP A 42 22.12 2.04 -5.85
CA ASP A 42 23.14 1.26 -5.17
C ASP A 42 23.52 -0.02 -5.94
N ASN A 43 22.68 -0.47 -6.88
CA ASN A 43 22.89 -1.67 -7.71
C ASN A 43 23.15 -1.33 -9.20
N SER A 44 23.61 -0.13 -9.51
CA SER A 44 24.01 0.27 -10.88
C SER A 44 22.94 0.11 -11.97
N PHE A 45 21.66 0.26 -11.61
CA PHE A 45 20.58 0.36 -12.60
C PHE A 45 20.51 1.79 -13.14
N ILE A 46 21.07 2.03 -14.33
CA ILE A 46 21.37 3.39 -14.83
C ILE A 46 20.16 4.05 -15.51
N GLU A 47 19.23 3.25 -16.04
CA GLU A 47 18.10 3.75 -16.84
C GLU A 47 16.75 3.25 -16.32
N ALA A 48 16.58 3.23 -15.00
CA ALA A 48 15.27 2.90 -14.43
C ALA A 48 14.28 4.04 -14.69
N LYS A 49 13.30 3.81 -15.57
CA LYS A 49 12.12 4.65 -15.70
C LYS A 49 11.13 4.27 -14.60
N ILE A 50 10.77 5.25 -13.77
CA ILE A 50 9.82 5.08 -12.67
C ILE A 50 8.58 5.90 -12.97
N GLN A 51 7.43 5.26 -12.95
CA GLN A 51 6.12 5.89 -13.06
C GLN A 51 5.32 5.54 -11.81
N THR A 52 4.59 6.50 -11.25
CA THR A 52 3.69 6.28 -10.12
C THR A 52 2.28 6.74 -10.46
N TRP A 53 1.30 6.09 -9.84
CA TRP A 53 -0.10 6.50 -9.90
C TRP A 53 -0.81 6.08 -8.62
N LYS A 54 -2.04 6.55 -8.43
CA LYS A 54 -2.92 6.10 -7.34
C LYS A 54 -3.99 5.19 -7.91
N THR A 55 -4.29 4.11 -7.22
CA THR A 55 -5.44 3.24 -7.50
C THR A 55 -6.38 3.32 -6.31
N GLU A 56 -7.59 3.82 -6.53
CA GLU A 56 -8.62 3.81 -5.49
C GLU A 56 -9.07 2.37 -5.21
N ARG A 57 -9.29 2.07 -3.94
CA ARG A 57 -9.79 0.80 -3.43
C ARG A 57 -10.98 1.04 -2.54
N GLU A 58 -11.94 0.14 -2.65
CA GLU A 58 -13.04 -0.03 -1.72
C GLU A 58 -12.80 -1.31 -0.92
N PHE A 59 -13.08 -1.28 0.38
CA PHE A 59 -12.64 -2.30 1.31
C PHE A 59 -13.08 -3.72 0.94
N TYR A 60 -14.35 -3.97 0.61
CA TYR A 60 -14.79 -5.33 0.36
C TYR A 60 -14.20 -5.89 -0.94
N ASN A 61 -14.08 -5.05 -1.96
CA ASN A 61 -13.34 -5.37 -3.19
C ASN A 61 -11.86 -5.66 -2.91
N TRP A 62 -11.22 -4.92 -2.00
CA TRP A 62 -9.84 -5.19 -1.60
C TRP A 62 -9.71 -6.51 -0.84
N ILE A 63 -10.62 -6.81 0.08
CA ILE A 63 -10.65 -8.10 0.80
C ILE A 63 -10.86 -9.27 -0.16
N SER A 64 -11.75 -9.16 -1.14
CA SER A 64 -12.01 -10.25 -2.11
C SER A 64 -10.82 -10.61 -2.99
N LEU A 65 -9.79 -9.76 -3.06
CA LEU A 65 -8.55 -10.02 -3.78
C LEU A 65 -7.55 -10.88 -2.98
N SER A 66 -7.83 -11.24 -1.73
CA SER A 66 -7.01 -12.18 -0.94
C SER A 66 -7.83 -13.38 -0.46
N ASN A 67 -7.16 -14.40 0.07
CA ASN A 67 -7.81 -15.57 0.68
C ASN A 67 -8.34 -15.29 2.11
N PHE A 68 -8.29 -14.04 2.56
CA PHE A 68 -8.74 -13.67 3.89
C PHE A 68 -10.24 -13.43 3.92
N LYS A 69 -10.88 -13.97 4.94
CA LYS A 69 -12.24 -13.61 5.33
C LYS A 69 -12.11 -12.67 6.51
N ASP A 70 -12.96 -11.65 6.57
CA ASP A 70 -13.00 -10.71 7.68
C ASP A 70 -14.07 -11.13 8.71
N PRO A 71 -13.78 -12.08 9.63
CA PRO A 71 -14.78 -12.57 10.56
C PRO A 71 -15.30 -11.42 11.42
N ASN A 72 -16.63 -11.32 11.54
CA ASN A 72 -17.31 -10.28 12.32
C ASN A 72 -16.90 -8.85 11.92
N ASN A 73 -16.48 -8.62 10.67
CA ASN A 73 -16.03 -7.32 10.18
C ASN A 73 -14.91 -6.71 11.04
N LEU A 74 -13.99 -7.53 11.56
CA LEU A 74 -12.93 -7.09 12.47
C LEU A 74 -12.02 -6.04 11.81
N LEU A 75 -11.45 -6.37 10.67
CA LEU A 75 -10.52 -5.49 9.95
C LEU A 75 -11.26 -4.25 9.43
N PHE A 76 -12.49 -4.43 8.94
CA PHE A 76 -13.37 -3.33 8.56
C PHE A 76 -13.57 -2.35 9.73
N ASN A 77 -13.96 -2.85 10.90
CA ASN A 77 -14.25 -2.00 12.05
C ASN A 77 -13.01 -1.26 12.57
N ILE A 78 -11.83 -1.90 12.52
CA ILE A 78 -10.56 -1.24 12.86
C ILE A 78 -10.28 -0.12 11.86
N MET A 79 -10.28 -0.41 10.55
CA MET A 79 -10.04 0.61 9.52
C MET A 79 -11.09 1.75 9.58
N ARG A 80 -12.36 1.42 9.86
CA ARG A 80 -13.42 2.41 10.07
C ARG A 80 -13.11 3.32 11.26
N GLY A 81 -12.61 2.75 12.35
CA GLY A 81 -12.15 3.52 13.51
C GLY A 81 -11.05 4.51 13.16
N PHE A 82 -10.06 4.10 12.37
CA PHE A 82 -8.99 4.99 11.90
C PHE A 82 -9.54 6.11 11.01
N ALA A 83 -10.39 5.76 10.03
CA ALA A 83 -11.03 6.72 9.14
C ALA A 83 -11.85 7.78 9.89
N LEU A 84 -12.65 7.35 10.87
CA LEU A 84 -13.47 8.25 11.71
C LEU A 84 -12.66 9.23 12.55
N ASN A 85 -11.41 8.88 12.88
CA ASN A 85 -10.52 9.72 13.67
C ASN A 85 -9.51 10.49 12.81
N ASN A 86 -9.66 10.48 11.47
CA ASN A 86 -8.72 11.07 10.52
C ASN A 86 -7.27 10.58 10.70
N ILE A 87 -7.11 9.31 11.10
CA ILE A 87 -5.80 8.66 11.18
C ILE A 87 -5.57 7.95 9.85
N ASP A 88 -4.58 8.41 9.09
CA ASP A 88 -4.21 7.77 7.84
C ASP A 88 -3.36 6.51 8.10
N ILE A 89 -3.47 5.55 7.20
CA ILE A 89 -2.73 4.28 7.18
C ILE A 89 -1.76 4.24 5.99
N GLY A 90 -1.27 5.41 5.57
CA GLY A 90 -0.40 5.57 4.40
C GLY A 90 -1.12 5.45 3.06
N ALA A 91 -2.45 5.61 3.07
CA ALA A 91 -3.28 5.31 1.92
C ALA A 91 -4.44 6.31 1.72
N ASN A 92 -4.40 7.51 2.31
CA ASN A 92 -5.49 8.48 2.21
C ASN A 92 -6.84 7.83 2.57
N LEU A 93 -6.91 7.25 3.76
CA LEU A 93 -8.08 6.50 4.24
C LEU A 93 -9.31 7.40 4.44
N ARG A 94 -10.46 6.99 3.89
CA ARG A 94 -11.71 7.76 3.87
C ARG A 94 -12.89 6.86 4.22
N LEU A 95 -13.90 7.45 4.86
CA LEU A 95 -15.21 6.83 5.07
C LEU A 95 -16.25 7.61 4.27
N GLU A 96 -16.82 6.99 3.24
CA GLU A 96 -17.76 7.61 2.30
C GLU A 96 -19.03 6.76 2.22
N ASN A 97 -20.21 7.30 2.56
CA ASN A 97 -21.47 6.54 2.56
C ASN A 97 -21.41 5.20 3.34
N ASN A 98 -20.66 5.19 4.44
CA ASN A 98 -20.38 4.00 5.26
C ASN A 98 -19.54 2.91 4.55
N GLU A 99 -18.89 3.24 3.44
CA GLU A 99 -17.88 2.43 2.76
C GLU A 99 -16.48 2.97 3.11
N ILE A 100 -15.54 2.06 3.37
CA ILE A 100 -14.13 2.43 3.56
C ILE A 100 -13.46 2.46 2.19
N ARG A 101 -12.87 3.61 1.86
CA ARG A 101 -12.11 3.84 0.63
C ARG A 101 -10.71 4.32 0.94
N PHE A 102 -9.76 3.96 0.10
CA PHE A 102 -8.36 4.37 0.24
C PHE A 102 -7.62 4.28 -1.09
N ASP A 103 -6.52 5.02 -1.21
CA ASP A 103 -5.66 5.08 -2.36
C ASP A 103 -4.42 4.19 -2.14
N GLN A 104 -4.24 3.17 -2.98
CA GLN A 104 -2.96 2.49 -3.09
C GLN A 104 -2.05 3.25 -4.05
N LYS A 105 -0.91 3.72 -3.56
CA LYS A 105 0.14 4.28 -4.41
C LYS A 105 0.86 3.15 -5.11
N MET A 106 0.80 3.13 -6.43
CA MET A 106 1.43 2.13 -7.27
C MET A 106 2.71 2.68 -7.89
N VAL A 107 3.65 1.79 -8.20
CA VAL A 107 4.86 2.10 -8.96
C VAL A 107 5.07 1.10 -10.09
N LEU A 108 5.43 1.60 -11.26
CA LEU A 108 6.00 0.83 -12.36
C LEU A 108 7.46 1.20 -12.48
N ILE A 109 8.33 0.20 -12.37
CA ILE A 109 9.76 0.31 -12.59
C ILE A 109 10.11 -0.45 -13.86
N LYS A 110 10.63 0.28 -14.86
CA LYS A 110 11.15 -0.28 -16.10
C LYS A 110 12.65 -0.02 -16.16
N VAL A 111 13.44 -1.07 -16.03
CA VAL A 111 14.89 -1.05 -16.22
C VAL A 111 15.17 -1.47 -17.66
N THR A 112 15.88 -0.63 -18.42
CA THR A 112 16.28 -0.94 -19.81
C THR A 112 17.71 -1.41 -19.94
N ASN A 113 18.58 -1.08 -18.99
CA ASN A 113 20.00 -1.45 -18.99
C ASN A 113 20.50 -1.70 -17.56
N ILE A 114 21.33 -2.72 -17.39
CA ILE A 114 22.08 -3.04 -16.17
C ILE A 114 23.56 -2.89 -16.54
N LYS A 115 24.34 -2.15 -15.75
CA LYS A 115 25.78 -1.97 -16.02
C LYS A 115 26.61 -3.13 -15.52
#